data_AF-A0A150WVX4-F1
#
_entry.id   AF-A0A150WVX4-F1
#
_cell.length_a   1.000
_cell.length_b   1.000
_cell.length_c   1.000
_cell.angle_alpha   90.00
_cell.angle_beta   90.00
_cell.angle_gamma   90.00
#
_symmetry.space_group_name_H-M   'P 1'
#
loop_
_entity.id
_entity.type
_entity.pdbx_description
1 polymer ?
#
loop_
_entity_poly.entity_id
_entity_poly.type
_entity_poly.pdbx_seq_one_letter_code
_entity_poly.pdbx_strand_id
1 'polypeptide(L)'
;MTVWIFLVLLAIFTVVAIWISYKNDFSGEIENILFTAIGAIAVATYFMISTFLVAPQKEYSFKVSVPVMWDPATGKIFSPYRKTIGNLPEETAMFRGLDEYNSRLHYDVLQNMDVWGRLANRTTNDLRTVSSDRLSYLEYVFLAWVEQSVNWLKLNEEIQYSHNGYGAGASILEATPQRAIRIRLDSLQSANQFILQDPLLLTVPSGGRIERKADAGSITLKIRTNTGEYEIRFQDSTGGVFDPNISTVLTQKMAEFAREHFPGGILPTRLWADYPVISINYRSFSSSQFSKQAKGEFEWLHKIHIQLYKDFSWDLLREYYSFGYHASLQLYREHFAKTRESKTN
;
A
#
# COMPACT_ATOMS: atom_id res chain seq x y z
N MET A 1 -24.77 19.68 2.14
CA MET A 1 -25.69 20.79 1.82
C MET A 1 -27.12 20.31 1.60
N THR A 2 -27.34 19.22 0.86
CA THR A 2 -28.66 18.61 0.56
C THR A 2 -29.47 18.15 1.77
N VAL A 3 -28.85 17.61 2.83
CA VAL A 3 -29.56 17.15 4.04
C VAL A 3 -30.22 18.31 4.80
N TRP A 4 -29.54 19.46 4.89
CA TRP A 4 -30.07 20.65 5.58
C TRP A 4 -31.27 21.24 4.85
N ILE A 5 -31.22 21.29 3.51
CA ILE A 5 -32.34 21.75 2.68
C ILE A 5 -33.56 20.85 2.89
N PHE A 6 -33.35 19.53 2.97
CA PHE A 6 -34.43 18.58 3.22
C PHE A 6 -35.05 18.73 4.62
N LEU A 7 -34.24 18.91 5.66
CA LEU A 7 -34.75 19.17 7.02
C LEU A 7 -35.56 20.47 7.10
N VAL A 8 -35.12 21.52 6.39
CA VAL A 8 -35.85 22.78 6.30
C VAL A 8 -37.19 22.58 5.56
N LEU A 9 -37.19 21.84 4.45
CA LEU A 9 -38.43 21.52 3.72
C LEU A 9 -39.40 20.67 4.57
N LEU A 10 -38.88 19.74 5.37
CA LEU A 10 -39.69 18.90 6.26
C LEU A 10 -40.29 19.71 7.41
N ALA A 11 -39.52 20.65 7.98
CA ALA A 11 -40.02 21.59 8.98
C ALA A 11 -41.11 22.50 8.41
N ILE A 12 -40.89 23.07 7.21
CA ILE A 12 -41.89 23.88 6.50
C ILE A 12 -43.16 23.07 6.23
N PHE A 13 -43.02 21.85 5.71
CA PHE A 13 -44.16 20.96 5.46
C PHE A 13 -44.95 20.68 6.74
N THR A 14 -44.27 20.41 7.85
CA THR A 14 -44.93 20.14 9.14
C THR A 14 -45.71 21.36 9.63
N VAL A 15 -45.14 22.56 9.55
CA VAL A 15 -45.82 23.81 9.93
C VAL A 15 -47.04 24.07 9.03
N VAL A 16 -46.89 23.88 7.72
CA VAL A 16 -47.99 24.06 6.75
C VAL A 16 -49.09 23.02 6.97
N ALA A 17 -48.73 21.76 7.22
CA ALA A 17 -49.67 20.68 7.52
C ALA A 17 -50.49 20.97 8.78
N ILE A 18 -49.85 21.40 9.86
CA ILE A 18 -50.51 21.78 11.11
C ILE A 18 -51.44 22.98 10.88
N TRP A 19 -50.98 24.00 10.16
CA TRP A 19 -51.78 25.19 9.87
C TRP A 19 -53.01 24.88 9.00
N ILE A 20 -52.86 24.06 7.96
CA ILE A 20 -53.97 23.62 7.11
C ILE A 20 -54.96 22.75 7.89
N SER A 21 -54.47 21.84 8.74
CA SER A 21 -55.33 20.98 9.57
C SER A 21 -56.15 21.82 10.56
N TYR A 22 -55.50 22.78 11.22
CA TYR A 22 -56.15 23.71 12.15
C TYR A 22 -57.20 24.59 11.45
N LYS A 23 -56.91 25.07 10.24
CA LYS A 23 -57.84 25.91 9.47
C LYS A 23 -59.08 25.18 8.97
N ASN A 24 -59.02 23.86 8.87
CA ASN A 24 -60.10 23.02 8.33
C ASN A 24 -60.68 22.08 9.39
N ASP A 25 -60.51 22.41 10.68
CA ASP A 25 -61.11 21.67 11.81
C ASP A 25 -60.83 20.16 11.79
N PHE A 26 -59.66 19.77 11.27
CA PHE A 26 -59.26 18.37 11.12
C PHE A 26 -60.30 17.53 10.33
N SER A 27 -60.82 18.07 9.23
CA SER A 27 -61.72 17.32 8.36
C SER A 27 -61.05 16.05 7.82
N GLY A 28 -61.78 14.93 7.83
CA GLY A 28 -61.25 13.62 7.41
C GLY A 28 -60.77 13.55 5.94
N GLU A 29 -61.25 14.44 5.08
CA GLU A 29 -60.74 14.58 3.70
C GLU A 29 -59.29 15.08 3.67
N ILE A 30 -58.96 16.05 4.52
CA ILE A 30 -57.61 16.63 4.58
C ILE A 30 -56.64 15.69 5.30
N GLU A 31 -57.12 14.94 6.30
CA GLU A 31 -56.31 13.92 6.97
C GLU A 31 -55.82 12.84 5.99
N ASN A 32 -56.66 12.35 5.08
CA ASN A 32 -56.25 11.33 4.10
C ASN A 32 -55.16 11.84 3.14
N ILE A 33 -55.26 13.10 2.70
CA ILE A 33 -54.24 13.74 1.85
C ILE A 33 -52.93 13.90 2.63
N LEU A 34 -53.00 14.33 3.90
CA LEU A 34 -51.84 14.48 4.77
C LEU A 34 -51.18 13.14 5.08
N PHE A 35 -51.94 12.09 5.37
CA PHE A 35 -51.39 10.75 5.60
C PHE A 35 -50.65 10.20 4.36
N THR A 36 -51.22 10.42 3.18
CA THR A 36 -50.58 10.03 1.91
C THR A 36 -49.27 10.81 1.70
N ALA A 37 -49.27 12.12 1.97
CA ALA A 37 -48.08 12.96 1.88
C ALA A 37 -47.01 12.58 2.91
N ILE A 38 -47.39 12.28 4.16
CA ILE A 38 -46.49 11.78 5.21
C ILE A 38 -45.88 10.44 4.80
N GLY A 39 -46.68 9.53 4.24
CA GLY A 39 -46.20 8.25 3.72
C GLY A 39 -45.16 8.43 2.60
N ALA A 40 -45.43 9.33 1.64
CA ALA A 40 -44.48 9.64 0.57
C ALA A 40 -43.18 10.27 1.11
N ILE A 41 -43.27 11.16 2.10
CA ILE A 41 -42.10 11.76 2.76
C ILE A 41 -41.30 10.71 3.53
N ALA A 42 -41.96 9.80 4.24
CA ALA A 42 -41.29 8.71 4.96
C ALA A 42 -40.53 7.78 4.01
N VAL A 43 -41.15 7.41 2.88
CA VAL A 43 -40.51 6.59 1.83
C VAL A 43 -39.34 7.34 1.17
N ALA A 44 -39.50 8.63 0.85
CA ALA A 44 -38.42 9.45 0.30
C ALA A 44 -37.26 9.61 1.30
N THR A 45 -37.56 9.79 2.59
CA THR A 45 -36.57 9.85 3.67
C THR A 45 -35.84 8.52 3.80
N TYR A 46 -36.56 7.39 3.75
CA TYR A 46 -35.97 6.06 3.75
C TYR A 46 -35.03 5.86 2.56
N PHE A 47 -35.45 6.21 1.34
CA PHE A 47 -34.59 6.11 0.17
C PHE A 47 -33.37 7.02 0.26
N MET A 48 -33.52 8.24 0.77
CA MET A 48 -32.42 9.18 0.99
C MET A 48 -31.41 8.64 2.02
N ILE A 49 -31.90 8.17 3.17
CA ILE A 49 -31.05 7.53 4.19
C ILE A 49 -30.37 6.30 3.61
N SER A 50 -31.10 5.46 2.86
CA SER A 50 -30.53 4.27 2.22
C SER A 50 -29.47 4.62 1.19
N THR A 51 -29.62 5.70 0.40
CA THR A 51 -28.61 6.14 -0.56
C THR A 51 -27.40 6.77 0.12
N PHE A 52 -27.57 7.44 1.27
CA PHE A 52 -26.45 7.90 2.10
C PHE A 52 -25.71 6.75 2.79
N LEU A 53 -26.42 5.71 3.24
CA LEU A 53 -25.84 4.49 3.81
C LEU A 53 -25.18 3.61 2.72
N VAL A 54 -25.67 3.69 1.48
CA VAL A 54 -25.11 3.07 0.28
C VAL A 54 -24.31 4.13 -0.51
N ALA A 55 -23.54 4.96 0.20
CA ALA A 55 -22.58 5.84 -0.46
C ALA A 55 -21.60 5.00 -1.31
N PRO A 56 -21.14 5.52 -2.47
CA PRO A 56 -20.21 4.80 -3.33
C PRO A 56 -18.98 4.38 -2.53
N GLN A 57 -18.53 3.15 -2.72
CA GLN A 57 -17.35 2.62 -2.07
C GLN A 57 -16.16 3.48 -2.43
N LYS A 58 -15.47 4.06 -1.43
CA LYS A 58 -14.20 4.74 -1.69
C LYS A 58 -13.16 3.69 -2.00
N GLU A 59 -12.71 3.70 -3.25
CA GLU A 59 -11.57 2.92 -3.70
C GLU A 59 -10.31 3.79 -3.66
N TYR A 60 -9.24 3.26 -3.07
CA TYR A 60 -7.93 3.89 -3.06
C TYR A 60 -6.93 2.93 -3.68
N SER A 61 -6.27 3.34 -4.74
CA SER A 61 -5.29 2.52 -5.46
C SER A 61 -4.00 3.31 -5.65
N PHE A 62 -2.87 2.69 -5.35
CA PHE A 62 -1.56 3.23 -5.68
C PHE A 62 -0.63 2.12 -6.15
N LYS A 63 0.38 2.50 -6.92
CA LYS A 63 1.36 1.60 -7.55
C LYS A 63 2.75 2.15 -7.34
N VAL A 64 3.69 1.28 -6.98
CA VAL A 64 5.10 1.61 -6.82
C VAL A 64 5.92 0.61 -7.63
N SER A 65 6.71 1.10 -8.58
CA SER A 65 7.65 0.31 -9.35
C SER A 65 8.93 0.11 -8.53
N VAL A 66 9.39 -1.12 -8.39
CA VAL A 66 10.54 -1.49 -7.56
C VAL A 66 11.69 -1.93 -8.46
N PRO A 67 12.85 -1.24 -8.46
CA PRO A 67 13.95 -1.60 -9.34
C PRO A 67 14.62 -2.90 -8.88
N VAL A 68 14.63 -3.89 -9.75
CA VAL A 68 15.26 -5.19 -9.50
C VAL A 68 16.18 -5.54 -10.65
N MET A 69 17.37 -6.03 -10.31
CA MET A 69 18.31 -6.61 -11.24
C MET A 69 18.48 -8.09 -10.95
N TRP A 70 18.61 -8.87 -12.02
CA TRP A 70 18.76 -10.30 -11.98
C TRP A 70 19.86 -10.73 -12.95
N ASP A 71 20.76 -11.56 -12.45
CA ASP A 71 21.72 -12.28 -13.28
C ASP A 71 21.24 -13.71 -13.52
N PRO A 72 20.79 -14.03 -14.74
CA PRO A 72 20.33 -15.36 -15.09
C PRO A 72 21.44 -16.41 -15.14
N ALA A 73 22.72 -16.04 -15.17
CA ALA A 73 23.81 -17.01 -15.17
C ALA A 73 24.08 -17.57 -13.76
N THR A 74 23.88 -16.73 -12.74
CA THR A 74 24.16 -17.07 -11.33
C THR A 74 22.90 -17.22 -10.48
N GLY A 75 21.74 -16.81 -11.00
CA GLY A 75 20.48 -16.77 -10.26
C GLY A 75 20.41 -15.65 -9.21
N LYS A 76 21.42 -14.79 -9.14
CA LYS A 76 21.48 -13.69 -8.18
C LYS A 76 20.49 -12.60 -8.55
N ILE A 77 19.78 -12.11 -7.55
CA ILE A 77 18.88 -10.95 -7.66
C ILE A 77 19.35 -9.87 -6.68
N PHE A 78 19.12 -8.60 -6.98
CA PHE A 78 19.50 -7.48 -6.13
C PHE A 78 18.76 -6.21 -6.59
N SER A 79 18.69 -5.21 -5.72
CA SER A 79 18.29 -3.85 -6.07
C SER A 79 19.54 -3.04 -6.45
N PRO A 80 19.46 -2.17 -7.47
CA PRO A 80 20.58 -1.30 -7.86
C PRO A 80 20.85 -0.15 -6.88
N TYR A 81 20.15 -0.07 -5.76
CA TYR A 81 20.46 0.91 -4.72
C TYR A 81 21.78 0.58 -4.02
N ARG A 82 22.69 1.56 -3.98
CA ARG A 82 23.97 1.47 -3.26
C ARG A 82 23.97 2.41 -2.07
N LYS A 83 24.17 1.86 -0.89
CA LYS A 83 24.55 2.63 0.29
C LYS A 83 26.05 2.89 0.23
N THR A 84 26.46 4.15 0.15
CA THR A 84 27.88 4.52 0.21
C THR A 84 28.22 5.10 1.58
N ILE A 85 29.47 4.93 2.02
CA ILE A 85 29.96 5.38 3.33
C ILE A 85 29.86 6.91 3.49
N GLY A 86 29.77 7.65 2.36
CA GLY A 86 29.59 9.11 2.34
C GLY A 86 28.14 9.60 2.32
N ASN A 87 27.15 8.70 2.28
CA ASN A 87 25.74 9.11 2.26
C ASN A 87 25.38 9.78 3.59
N LEU A 88 24.72 10.94 3.53
CA LEU A 88 24.25 11.63 4.74
C LEU A 88 23.21 10.76 5.48
N PRO A 89 23.07 10.86 6.81
CA PRO A 89 22.06 10.11 7.56
C PRO A 89 20.64 10.26 6.99
N GLU A 90 20.30 11.43 6.47
CA GLU A 90 19.01 11.68 5.80
C GLU A 90 18.85 10.91 4.47
N GLU A 91 19.94 10.74 3.72
CA GLU A 91 19.97 9.93 2.50
C GLU A 91 19.82 8.43 2.81
N THR A 92 20.38 7.99 3.94
CA THR A 92 20.19 6.61 4.42
C THR A 92 18.77 6.33 4.92
N ALA A 93 17.96 7.38 5.15
CA ALA A 93 16.56 7.25 5.53
C ALA A 93 15.62 7.12 4.31
N MET A 94 16.11 7.29 3.09
CA MET A 94 15.42 6.93 1.84
C MET A 94 15.92 5.56 1.35
N PHE A 95 15.09 4.88 0.55
CA PHE A 95 15.45 3.59 -0.05
C PHE A 95 15.74 2.45 0.93
N ARG A 96 15.24 2.52 2.17
CA ARG A 96 15.48 1.47 3.18
C ARG A 96 14.91 0.12 2.76
N GLY A 97 13.82 0.12 1.99
CA GLY A 97 13.23 -1.09 1.42
C GLY A 97 14.14 -1.74 0.38
N LEU A 98 14.84 -0.94 -0.42
CA LEU A 98 15.87 -1.42 -1.35
C LEU A 98 17.13 -1.91 -0.63
N ASP A 99 17.51 -1.26 0.47
CA ASP A 99 18.59 -1.74 1.37
C ASP A 99 18.21 -3.10 1.98
N GLU A 100 16.98 -3.23 2.47
CA GLU A 100 16.43 -4.49 3.01
C GLU A 100 16.46 -5.60 1.96
N TYR A 101 16.04 -5.29 0.71
CA TYR A 101 16.07 -6.21 -0.42
C TYR A 101 17.46 -6.83 -0.64
N ASN A 102 18.50 -6.02 -0.55
CA ASN A 102 19.88 -6.45 -0.71
C ASN A 102 20.41 -7.18 0.52
N SER A 103 20.12 -6.68 1.73
CA SER A 103 20.65 -7.24 2.98
C SER A 103 20.17 -8.67 3.25
N ARG A 104 18.92 -8.99 2.90
CA ARG A 104 18.30 -10.30 3.15
C ARG A 104 18.95 -11.44 2.37
N LEU A 105 19.54 -11.15 1.21
CA LEU A 105 20.29 -12.14 0.42
C LEU A 105 21.47 -12.73 1.19
N HIS A 106 21.99 -11.98 2.18
CA HIS A 106 23.12 -12.41 2.99
C HIS A 106 22.72 -13.26 4.19
N TYR A 107 21.42 -13.50 4.43
CA TYR A 107 20.98 -14.30 5.55
C TYR A 107 21.27 -15.78 5.26
N ASP A 108 22.02 -16.43 6.14
CA ASP A 108 22.46 -17.83 5.97
C ASP A 108 21.27 -18.79 5.72
N VAL A 109 20.14 -18.52 6.37
CA VAL A 109 18.91 -19.31 6.23
C VAL A 109 18.34 -19.27 4.81
N LEU A 110 18.59 -18.19 4.05
CA LEU A 110 18.11 -18.05 2.68
C LEU A 110 19.12 -18.53 1.65
N GLN A 111 20.43 -18.46 1.90
CA GLN A 111 21.47 -18.72 0.90
C GLN A 111 21.42 -20.14 0.28
N ASN A 112 20.95 -21.14 1.02
CA ASN A 112 20.97 -22.54 0.60
C ASN A 112 19.65 -23.03 -0.02
N MET A 113 18.76 -22.13 -0.42
CA MET A 113 17.46 -22.50 -0.99
C MET A 113 17.59 -22.92 -2.47
N ASP A 114 16.85 -23.97 -2.87
CA ASP A 114 16.78 -24.46 -4.27
C ASP A 114 16.32 -23.39 -5.28
N VAL A 115 15.63 -22.36 -4.78
CA VAL A 115 15.13 -21.22 -5.56
C VAL A 115 16.23 -20.53 -6.34
N TRP A 116 17.41 -20.38 -5.75
CA TRP A 116 18.54 -19.71 -6.40
C TRP A 116 19.04 -20.51 -7.61
N GLY A 117 19.01 -21.84 -7.52
CA GLY A 117 19.31 -22.73 -8.65
C GLY A 117 18.29 -22.62 -9.78
N ARG A 118 17.00 -22.49 -9.46
CA ARG A 118 15.94 -22.28 -10.46
C ARG A 118 16.06 -20.92 -11.14
N LEU A 119 16.45 -19.88 -10.40
CA LEU A 119 16.73 -18.55 -10.94
C LEU A 119 17.94 -18.53 -11.89
N ALA A 120 18.81 -19.53 -11.85
CA ALA A 120 19.93 -19.68 -12.78
C ALA A 120 19.58 -20.53 -14.02
N ASN A 121 18.42 -21.20 -14.06
CA ASN A 121 18.04 -22.11 -15.14
C ASN A 121 17.13 -21.42 -16.18
N ARG A 122 17.45 -21.58 -17.46
CA ARG A 122 16.98 -20.72 -18.57
C ARG A 122 16.04 -21.39 -19.58
N THR A 123 15.59 -22.62 -19.36
CA THR A 123 14.75 -23.29 -20.37
C THR A 123 13.39 -22.56 -20.48
N THR A 124 12.78 -22.50 -21.67
CA THR A 124 11.66 -21.58 -21.96
C THR A 124 10.39 -21.81 -21.11
N ASN A 125 10.25 -22.98 -20.46
CA ASN A 125 9.22 -23.24 -19.45
C ASN A 125 9.59 -22.71 -18.05
N ASP A 126 10.86 -22.37 -17.79
CA ASP A 126 11.37 -21.80 -16.54
C ASP A 126 11.12 -20.30 -16.41
N LEU A 127 10.91 -19.52 -17.49
CA LEU A 127 10.75 -18.06 -17.38
C LEU A 127 9.56 -17.66 -16.50
N ARG A 128 8.48 -18.45 -16.51
CA ARG A 128 7.32 -18.25 -15.62
C ARG A 128 7.66 -18.58 -14.16
N THR A 129 8.44 -19.63 -13.94
CA THR A 129 8.94 -20.04 -12.62
C THR A 129 9.89 -19.00 -12.06
N VAL A 130 10.83 -18.50 -12.86
CA VAL A 130 11.77 -17.43 -12.53
C VAL A 130 11.05 -16.15 -12.14
N SER A 131 10.03 -15.76 -12.92
CA SER A 131 9.14 -14.63 -12.61
C SER A 131 8.47 -14.83 -11.24
N SER A 132 7.88 -16.01 -11.01
CA SER A 132 7.23 -16.33 -9.74
C SER A 132 8.19 -16.33 -8.55
N ASP A 133 9.40 -16.89 -8.71
CA ASP A 133 10.44 -16.93 -7.67
C ASP A 133 10.95 -15.52 -7.34
N ARG A 134 11.18 -14.67 -8.35
CA ARG A 134 11.54 -13.25 -8.17
C ARG A 134 10.45 -12.46 -7.44
N LEU A 135 9.19 -12.59 -7.87
CA LEU A 135 8.06 -11.92 -7.24
C LEU A 135 7.85 -12.44 -5.81
N SER A 136 8.09 -13.72 -5.56
CA SER A 136 8.05 -14.30 -4.22
C SER A 136 9.14 -13.69 -3.35
N TYR A 137 10.36 -13.51 -3.85
CA TYR A 137 11.38 -12.82 -3.07
C TYR A 137 11.00 -11.36 -2.76
N LEU A 138 10.45 -10.64 -3.75
CA LEU A 138 9.97 -9.27 -3.55
C LEU A 138 8.85 -9.20 -2.52
N GLU A 139 7.89 -10.14 -2.57
CA GLU A 139 6.84 -10.26 -1.56
C GLU A 139 7.45 -10.44 -0.16
N TYR A 140 8.38 -11.39 0.00
CA TYR A 140 9.03 -11.64 1.28
C TYR A 140 9.74 -10.39 1.82
N VAL A 141 10.54 -9.71 0.99
CA VAL A 141 11.23 -8.46 1.38
C VAL A 141 10.23 -7.37 1.75
N PHE A 142 9.17 -7.18 0.96
CA PHE A 142 8.15 -6.20 1.27
C PHE A 142 7.49 -6.50 2.62
N LEU A 143 7.12 -7.75 2.88
CA LEU A 143 6.47 -8.13 4.14
C LEU A 143 7.42 -8.02 5.34
N ALA A 144 8.70 -8.32 5.17
CA ALA A 144 9.73 -8.12 6.18
C ALA A 144 9.94 -6.63 6.48
N TRP A 145 9.96 -5.80 5.44
CA TRP A 145 9.97 -4.33 5.58
C TRP A 145 8.70 -3.85 6.29
N VAL A 146 7.52 -4.39 5.96
CA VAL A 146 6.27 -4.05 6.65
C VAL A 146 6.35 -4.43 8.12
N GLU A 147 6.81 -5.63 8.46
CA GLU A 147 6.97 -6.09 9.84
C GLU A 147 7.88 -5.15 10.65
N GLN A 148 9.06 -4.80 10.11
CA GLN A 148 9.95 -3.81 10.73
C GLN A 148 9.30 -2.43 10.80
N SER A 149 8.47 -2.10 9.82
CA SER A 149 7.79 -0.81 9.74
C SER A 149 6.77 -0.54 10.81
N VAL A 150 6.09 -1.57 11.26
CA VAL A 150 5.12 -1.46 12.34
C VAL A 150 5.79 -0.95 13.63
N ASN A 151 7.08 -1.25 13.85
CA ASN A 151 7.84 -0.78 15.01
C ASN A 151 8.19 0.72 14.94
N TRP A 152 8.39 1.31 13.75
CA TRP A 152 8.65 2.76 13.60
C TRP A 152 7.39 3.57 13.28
N LEU A 153 6.32 2.93 12.80
CA LEU A 153 4.98 3.51 12.67
C LEU A 153 4.24 3.61 14.01
N LYS A 154 4.79 3.01 15.09
CA LYS A 154 4.26 2.93 16.47
C LYS A 154 2.73 2.99 16.53
N LEU A 155 2.15 1.92 16.00
CA LEU A 155 0.95 1.31 16.55
C LEU A 155 1.33 0.65 17.89
N ASN A 156 1.06 1.33 19.01
CA ASN A 156 0.71 0.78 20.34
C ASN A 156 0.99 1.82 21.43
N GLU A 157 -0.08 2.29 22.06
CA GLU A 157 -0.04 2.78 23.43
C GLU A 157 0.22 1.59 24.37
N GLU A 158 1.48 1.41 24.74
CA GLU A 158 1.92 1.19 26.12
C GLU A 158 3.45 1.19 26.09
N ILE A 159 4.02 2.37 26.25
CA ILE A 159 5.45 2.53 26.50
C ILE A 159 5.68 2.07 27.95
N GLN A 160 6.04 0.80 28.15
CA GLN A 160 6.99 0.51 29.22
C GLN A 160 8.36 0.98 28.71
N TYR A 161 8.79 2.11 29.24
CA TYR A 161 10.11 2.66 29.02
C TYR A 161 11.17 1.65 29.50
N SER A 162 11.94 1.11 28.57
CA SER A 162 13.30 0.63 28.84
C SER A 162 14.25 1.42 27.92
N HIS A 163 14.65 2.58 28.45
CA HIS A 163 15.82 3.40 28.17
C HIS A 163 16.83 2.92 27.10
N ASN A 164 17.06 3.75 26.07
CA ASN A 164 18.31 4.51 25.90
C ASN A 164 18.24 5.50 24.70
N GLY A 165 18.27 6.81 25.01
CA GLY A 165 19.04 7.83 24.26
C GLY A 165 18.38 8.58 23.08
N TYR A 166 18.20 9.89 23.27
CA TYR A 166 17.96 11.00 22.30
C TYR A 166 16.49 11.34 21.92
N GLY A 167 16.00 12.47 22.48
CA GLY A 167 14.76 13.17 22.12
C GLY A 167 14.88 13.99 20.83
N ALA A 168 13.91 14.78 20.38
CA ALA A 168 12.63 15.25 20.91
C ALA A 168 11.72 15.65 19.73
N GLY A 169 10.38 15.59 19.88
CA GLY A 169 9.45 16.24 18.93
C GLY A 169 8.10 15.55 18.72
N ALA A 170 7.11 16.00 19.50
CA ALA A 170 5.66 15.98 19.25
C ALA A 170 4.90 14.68 18.94
N SER A 171 3.95 14.39 19.85
CA SER A 171 2.85 13.43 19.78
C SER A 171 2.11 13.38 18.43
N ILE A 172 2.04 12.18 17.83
CA ILE A 172 1.01 11.78 16.85
C ILE A 172 0.59 10.33 17.15
N LEU A 173 0.13 10.11 18.38
CA LEU A 173 -0.67 8.94 18.77
C LEU A 173 -2.11 9.21 18.31
N GLU A 174 -2.50 8.78 17.10
CA GLU A 174 -3.93 8.70 16.75
C GLU A 174 -4.31 7.88 15.51
N ALA A 175 -3.37 7.21 14.83
CA ALA A 175 -3.67 6.50 13.57
C ALA A 175 -3.40 4.99 13.66
N THR A 176 -3.88 4.38 14.73
CA THR A 176 -3.91 2.92 14.89
C THR A 176 -5.35 2.47 15.00
N PRO A 177 -5.86 1.53 14.18
CA PRO A 177 -7.11 0.86 14.50
C PRO A 177 -6.93 0.23 15.90
N GLN A 178 -7.80 0.60 16.85
CA GLN A 178 -7.67 0.36 18.30
C GLN A 178 -7.46 -1.11 18.73
N ARG A 179 -7.43 -2.06 17.78
CA ARG A 179 -7.12 -3.47 17.97
C ARG A 179 -6.41 -3.95 16.72
N ALA A 180 -5.14 -4.35 16.82
CA ALA A 180 -4.40 -5.03 15.76
C ALA A 180 -4.04 -6.44 16.22
N ILE A 181 -3.97 -7.39 15.30
CA ILE A 181 -3.59 -8.78 15.57
C ILE A 181 -2.30 -9.11 14.80
N ARG A 182 -1.49 -9.98 15.39
CA ARG A 182 -0.28 -10.50 14.74
C ARG A 182 -0.59 -11.85 14.10
N ILE A 183 -0.34 -11.98 12.81
CA ILE A 183 -0.56 -13.21 12.04
C ILE A 183 0.80 -13.74 11.57
N ARG A 184 1.02 -15.03 11.86
CA ARG A 184 2.15 -15.82 11.35
C ARG A 184 1.89 -16.24 9.91
N LEU A 185 2.74 -15.81 8.99
CA LEU A 185 2.51 -16.02 7.55
C LEU A 185 2.89 -17.41 7.04
N ASP A 186 3.72 -18.14 7.79
CA ASP A 186 4.06 -19.54 7.56
C ASP A 186 2.86 -20.48 7.68
N SER A 187 1.77 -20.03 8.31
CA SER A 187 0.52 -20.80 8.45
C SER A 187 -0.41 -20.74 7.21
N LEU A 188 -0.08 -19.97 6.19
CA LEU A 188 -0.90 -19.82 4.99
C LEU A 188 -0.79 -21.07 4.10
N GLN A 189 -1.93 -21.61 3.62
CA GLN A 189 -1.99 -22.81 2.77
C GLN A 189 -1.20 -22.72 1.45
N SER A 190 -0.79 -21.51 1.06
CA SER A 190 0.02 -21.20 -0.11
C SER A 190 1.20 -20.31 0.25
N ALA A 191 1.75 -20.45 1.46
CA ALA A 191 2.84 -19.63 1.94
C ALA A 191 4.02 -19.62 0.96
N ASN A 192 4.61 -18.44 0.82
CA ASN A 192 5.82 -18.23 0.05
C ASN A 192 6.99 -19.00 0.69
N GLN A 193 7.79 -19.70 -0.11
CA GLN A 193 8.94 -20.49 0.34
C GLN A 193 9.96 -19.70 1.18
N PHE A 194 10.15 -18.40 0.89
CA PHE A 194 11.02 -17.55 1.70
C PHE A 194 10.44 -17.30 3.09
N ILE A 195 9.13 -17.15 3.19
CA ILE A 195 8.41 -17.00 4.47
C ILE A 195 8.41 -18.31 5.25
N LEU A 196 8.37 -19.46 4.58
CA LEU A 196 8.49 -20.77 5.25
C LEU A 196 9.88 -20.96 5.86
N GLN A 197 10.92 -20.44 5.19
CA GLN A 197 12.31 -20.54 5.63
C GLN A 197 12.67 -19.52 6.72
N ASP A 198 12.15 -18.29 6.61
CA ASP A 198 12.28 -17.22 7.60
C ASP A 198 10.89 -16.65 7.94
N PRO A 199 10.21 -17.21 8.96
CA PRO A 199 8.84 -16.83 9.30
C PRO A 199 8.69 -15.38 9.77
N LEU A 200 7.79 -14.64 9.11
CA LEU A 200 7.48 -13.25 9.41
C LEU A 200 6.17 -13.11 10.19
N LEU A 201 6.09 -12.07 11.04
CA LEU A 201 4.89 -11.69 11.78
C LEU A 201 4.31 -10.37 11.25
N LEU A 202 3.12 -10.41 10.65
CA LEU A 202 2.44 -9.20 10.22
C LEU A 202 1.41 -8.73 11.24
N THR A 203 1.47 -7.44 11.55
CA THR A 203 0.44 -6.76 12.33
C THR A 203 -0.62 -6.22 11.38
N VAL A 204 -1.83 -6.76 11.47
CA VAL A 204 -2.99 -6.33 10.66
C VAL A 204 -4.12 -5.82 11.56
N PRO A 205 -5.07 -5.01 11.04
CA PRO A 205 -6.23 -4.59 11.82
C PRO A 205 -7.02 -5.80 12.36
N SER A 206 -7.63 -5.65 13.53
CA SER A 206 -8.36 -6.73 14.22
C SER A 206 -9.48 -7.33 13.37
N GLY A 207 -9.62 -8.66 13.48
CA GLY A 207 -10.53 -9.43 12.62
C GLY A 207 -9.99 -9.65 11.20
N GLY A 208 -8.78 -9.15 10.92
CA GLY A 208 -8.05 -9.35 9.68
C GLY A 208 -7.89 -10.83 9.35
N ARG A 209 -8.24 -11.21 8.12
CA ARG A 209 -7.87 -12.50 7.51
C ARG A 209 -6.99 -12.24 6.33
N ILE A 210 -5.94 -13.05 6.16
CA ILE A 210 -5.01 -12.96 5.05
C ILE A 210 -5.24 -14.16 4.16
N GLU A 211 -5.46 -13.91 2.88
CA GLU A 211 -5.51 -14.92 1.83
C GLU A 211 -4.41 -14.61 0.83
N ARG A 212 -3.63 -15.63 0.46
CA ARG A 212 -2.58 -15.51 -0.55
C ARG A 212 -2.96 -16.31 -1.79
N LYS A 213 -2.88 -15.67 -2.94
CA LYS A 213 -3.04 -16.31 -4.25
C LYS A 213 -1.81 -15.99 -5.10
N ALA A 214 -1.18 -17.03 -5.65
CA ALA A 214 -0.10 -16.89 -6.61
C ALA A 214 -0.59 -17.40 -7.97
N ASP A 215 -0.55 -16.55 -8.97
CA ASP A 215 -0.84 -16.86 -10.37
C ASP A 215 0.44 -16.65 -11.20
N ALA A 216 0.48 -17.12 -12.44
CA ALA A 216 1.63 -16.90 -13.32
C ALA A 216 1.85 -15.39 -13.57
N GLY A 217 2.99 -14.84 -13.12
CA GLY A 217 3.36 -13.43 -13.28
C GLY A 217 2.70 -12.45 -12.30
N SER A 218 1.93 -12.95 -11.31
CA SER A 218 1.40 -12.09 -10.25
C SER A 218 1.18 -12.84 -8.93
N ILE A 219 1.46 -12.16 -7.81
CA ILE A 219 1.15 -12.63 -6.47
C ILE A 219 0.19 -11.62 -5.85
N THR A 220 -0.89 -12.10 -5.26
CA THR A 220 -1.91 -11.27 -4.62
C THR A 220 -2.08 -11.70 -3.17
N LEU A 221 -1.88 -10.75 -2.27
CA LEU A 221 -2.22 -10.85 -0.85
C LEU A 221 -3.49 -10.04 -0.60
N LYS A 222 -4.51 -10.75 -0.14
CA LYS A 222 -5.81 -10.18 0.18
C LYS A 222 -5.99 -10.16 1.68
N ILE A 223 -6.05 -8.96 2.26
CA ILE A 223 -6.31 -8.77 3.68
C ILE A 223 -7.75 -8.29 3.80
N ARG A 224 -8.59 -9.02 4.53
CA ARG A 224 -9.99 -8.64 4.76
C ARG A 224 -10.20 -8.28 6.21
N THR A 225 -10.67 -7.07 6.48
CA THR A 225 -11.03 -6.60 7.83
C THR A 225 -12.54 -6.47 7.94
N ASN A 226 -13.02 -6.02 9.11
CA ASN A 226 -14.45 -5.76 9.32
C ASN A 226 -14.93 -4.50 8.58
N THR A 227 -14.01 -3.62 8.17
CA THR A 227 -14.28 -2.29 7.62
C THR A 227 -13.86 -2.14 6.15
N GLY A 228 -13.11 -3.11 5.62
CA GLY A 228 -12.74 -3.10 4.22
C GLY A 228 -11.91 -4.28 3.80
N GLU A 229 -11.38 -4.15 2.59
CA GLU A 229 -10.57 -5.14 1.92
C GLU A 229 -9.35 -4.46 1.30
N TYR A 230 -8.20 -5.08 1.50
CA TYR A 230 -6.91 -4.67 0.98
C TYR A 230 -6.42 -5.73 0.02
N GLU A 231 -6.01 -5.33 -1.16
CA GLU A 231 -5.41 -6.20 -2.15
C GLU A 231 -4.02 -5.66 -2.48
N ILE A 232 -2.99 -6.35 -2.02
CA ILE A 232 -1.59 -6.09 -2.34
C ILE A 232 -1.20 -7.04 -3.46
N ARG A 233 -0.86 -6.50 -4.62
CA ARG A 233 -0.48 -7.27 -5.80
C ARG A 233 0.95 -6.96 -6.19
N PHE A 234 1.75 -8.01 -6.33
CA PHE A 234 3.08 -7.99 -6.90
C PHE A 234 2.96 -8.51 -8.33
N GLN A 235 3.40 -7.73 -9.30
CA GLN A 235 3.29 -8.11 -10.70
C GLN A 235 4.55 -7.71 -11.44
N ASP A 236 5.00 -8.53 -12.39
CA ASP A 236 6.05 -8.09 -13.29
C ASP A 236 5.52 -6.95 -14.17
N SER A 237 6.43 -6.03 -14.50
CA SER A 237 6.13 -4.95 -15.42
C SER A 237 6.69 -5.30 -16.80
N THR A 238 6.07 -4.76 -17.85
CA THR A 238 6.70 -4.79 -19.17
C THR A 238 7.58 -3.54 -19.31
N GLY A 239 8.88 -3.69 -19.10
CA GLY A 239 9.89 -2.70 -19.48
C GLY A 239 11.22 -2.89 -18.77
N GLY A 240 12.31 -2.49 -19.43
CA GLY A 240 13.67 -2.65 -18.92
C GLY A 240 14.16 -1.41 -18.17
N VAL A 241 14.88 -1.61 -17.06
CA VAL A 241 15.59 -0.52 -16.35
C VAL A 241 16.73 0.06 -17.20
N PHE A 242 17.26 -0.73 -18.15
CA PHE A 242 18.23 -0.31 -19.16
C PHE A 242 17.58 0.09 -20.49
N ASP A 243 16.46 0.82 -20.45
CA ASP A 243 16.00 1.49 -21.67
C ASP A 243 17.09 2.50 -22.10
N PRO A 244 17.70 2.37 -23.29
CA PRO A 244 18.77 3.26 -23.76
C PRO A 244 18.33 4.72 -23.90
N ASN A 245 17.02 5.00 -23.82
CA ASN A 245 16.48 6.37 -23.77
C ASN A 245 16.57 7.00 -22.36
N ILE A 246 16.92 6.23 -21.33
CA ILE A 246 17.02 6.68 -19.94
C ILE A 246 18.49 6.98 -19.62
N SER A 247 18.80 8.27 -19.44
CA SER A 247 20.03 8.86 -18.89
C SER A 247 21.31 7.99 -18.95
N THR A 248 22.26 8.38 -19.80
CA THR A 248 23.59 7.74 -19.92
C THR A 248 24.33 7.61 -18.59
N VAL A 249 24.14 8.57 -17.68
CA VAL A 249 24.76 8.58 -16.34
C VAL A 249 24.18 7.49 -15.43
N LEU A 250 22.87 7.29 -15.47
CA LEU A 250 22.19 6.24 -14.71
C LEU A 250 22.65 4.85 -15.18
N THR A 251 22.67 4.66 -16.50
CA THR A 251 23.13 3.43 -17.14
C THR A 251 24.59 3.13 -16.76
N GLN A 252 25.47 4.15 -16.72
CA GLN A 252 26.86 3.99 -16.29
C GLN A 252 26.99 3.59 -14.83
N LYS A 253 26.32 4.29 -13.90
CA LYS A 253 26.36 3.96 -12.46
C LYS A 253 25.81 2.56 -12.18
N MET A 254 24.75 2.17 -12.88
CA MET A 254 24.18 0.83 -12.80
C MET A 254 25.13 -0.23 -13.37
N ALA A 255 25.81 0.06 -14.48
CA ALA A 255 26.82 -0.82 -15.05
C ALA A 255 28.08 -0.93 -14.18
N GLU A 256 28.45 0.11 -13.43
CA GLU A 256 29.50 0.06 -12.40
C GLU A 256 29.09 -0.81 -11.22
N PHE A 257 27.89 -0.58 -10.68
CA PHE A 257 27.36 -1.39 -9.58
C PHE A 257 27.29 -2.88 -9.93
N ALA A 258 26.80 -3.18 -11.13
CA ALA A 258 26.80 -4.51 -11.70
C ALA A 258 28.22 -5.13 -11.72
N ARG A 259 29.22 -4.39 -12.22
CA ARG A 259 30.60 -4.90 -12.28
C ARG A 259 31.18 -5.24 -10.90
N GLU A 260 30.82 -4.48 -9.87
CA GLU A 260 31.28 -4.74 -8.49
C GLU A 260 30.63 -6.00 -7.87
N HIS A 261 29.35 -6.24 -8.12
CA HIS A 261 28.60 -7.34 -7.49
C HIS A 261 28.66 -8.66 -8.30
N PHE A 262 29.17 -8.60 -9.53
CA PHE A 262 29.43 -9.75 -10.40
C PHE A 262 30.93 -9.91 -10.72
N PRO A 263 31.71 -10.53 -9.80
CA PRO A 263 33.12 -10.81 -10.05
C PRO A 263 33.24 -11.81 -11.21
N GLY A 264 33.80 -11.37 -12.33
CA GLY A 264 33.95 -12.18 -13.55
C GLY A 264 33.87 -11.41 -14.88
N GLY A 265 33.66 -10.09 -14.86
CA GLY A 265 33.59 -9.29 -16.08
C GLY A 265 32.30 -9.56 -16.87
N ILE A 266 31.19 -9.81 -16.17
CA ILE A 266 29.88 -9.94 -16.82
C ILE A 266 29.59 -8.64 -17.58
N LEU A 267 29.47 -8.74 -18.90
CA LEU A 267 29.05 -7.63 -19.73
C LEU A 267 27.66 -7.16 -19.26
N PRO A 268 27.40 -5.86 -19.11
CA PRO A 268 26.08 -5.31 -18.77
C PRO A 268 24.94 -5.85 -19.63
N THR A 269 25.25 -6.34 -20.84
CA THR A 269 24.31 -6.98 -21.78
C THR A 269 23.72 -8.32 -21.31
N ARG A 270 24.23 -8.93 -20.23
CA ARG A 270 23.69 -10.18 -19.66
C ARG A 270 22.79 -9.96 -18.45
N LEU A 271 22.79 -8.77 -17.85
CA LEU A 271 21.97 -8.44 -16.71
C LEU A 271 20.57 -8.04 -17.15
N TRP A 272 19.59 -8.64 -16.49
CA TRP A 272 18.19 -8.35 -16.74
C TRP A 272 17.74 -7.43 -15.64
N ALA A 273 17.36 -6.21 -16.01
CA ALA A 273 16.90 -5.23 -15.06
C ALA A 273 15.46 -4.86 -15.40
N ASP A 274 14.59 -5.01 -14.43
CA ASP A 274 13.13 -4.88 -14.52
C ASP A 274 12.63 -4.08 -13.30
N TYR A 275 11.39 -3.63 -13.35
CA TYR A 275 10.76 -2.90 -12.27
C TYR A 275 9.40 -3.51 -11.88
N PRO A 276 9.36 -4.67 -11.23
CA PRO A 276 8.11 -5.23 -10.72
C PRO A 276 7.32 -4.19 -9.93
N VAL A 277 6.00 -4.22 -10.09
CA VAL A 277 5.09 -3.24 -9.49
C VAL A 277 4.43 -3.85 -8.27
N ILE A 278 4.48 -3.12 -7.16
CA ILE A 278 3.65 -3.35 -5.98
C ILE A 278 2.44 -2.42 -6.12
N SER A 279 1.25 -2.98 -6.32
CA SER A 279 0.00 -2.21 -6.27
C SER A 279 -0.81 -2.56 -5.05
N ILE A 280 -1.32 -1.53 -4.36
CA ILE A 280 -2.19 -1.70 -3.20
C ILE A 280 -3.52 -1.05 -3.53
N ASN A 281 -4.56 -1.88 -3.55
CA ASN A 281 -5.95 -1.45 -3.68
C ASN A 281 -6.66 -1.60 -2.35
N TYR A 282 -7.39 -0.58 -1.95
CA TYR A 282 -8.24 -0.59 -0.77
C TYR A 282 -9.68 -0.27 -1.17
N ARG A 283 -10.60 -1.07 -0.65
CA ARG A 283 -12.03 -0.90 -0.82
C ARG A 283 -12.70 -0.92 0.55
N SER A 284 -13.32 0.19 0.93
CA SER A 284 -14.11 0.26 2.17
C SER A 284 -15.51 -0.33 1.99
N PHE A 285 -16.02 -1.04 2.98
CA PHE A 285 -17.42 -1.50 2.99
C PHE A 285 -18.37 -0.34 3.30
N SER A 286 -19.49 -0.24 2.58
CA SER A 286 -20.39 0.93 2.57
C SER A 286 -20.87 1.36 3.97
N SER A 287 -21.20 0.40 4.84
CA SER A 287 -21.67 0.66 6.21
C SER A 287 -20.61 1.19 7.17
N SER A 288 -19.32 1.15 6.79
CA SER A 288 -18.20 1.38 7.70
C SER A 288 -17.40 2.66 7.44
N GLN A 289 -17.68 3.37 6.35
CA GLN A 289 -16.89 4.55 5.89
C GLN A 289 -16.80 5.68 6.92
N PHE A 290 -17.78 5.76 7.83
CA PHE A 290 -17.84 6.79 8.88
C PHE A 290 -17.25 6.32 10.22
N SER A 291 -16.89 5.03 10.34
CA SER A 291 -16.32 4.50 11.58
C SER A 291 -14.94 5.07 11.85
N LYS A 292 -14.61 5.29 13.14
CA LYS A 292 -13.26 5.69 13.55
C LYS A 292 -12.21 4.67 13.09
N GLN A 293 -12.56 3.38 13.08
CA GLN A 293 -11.69 2.31 12.59
C GLN A 293 -11.38 2.46 11.10
N ALA A 294 -12.38 2.67 10.23
CA ALA A 294 -12.14 2.82 8.79
C ALA A 294 -11.28 4.05 8.46
N LYS A 295 -11.41 5.14 9.25
CA LYS A 295 -10.53 6.32 9.13
C LYS A 295 -9.09 5.98 9.52
N GLY A 296 -8.88 5.31 10.65
CA GLY A 296 -7.55 4.89 11.09
C GLY A 296 -6.89 3.89 10.12
N GLU A 297 -7.68 2.98 9.55
CA GLU A 297 -7.26 2.04 8.50
C GLU A 297 -6.83 2.77 7.21
N PHE A 298 -7.58 3.78 6.78
CA PHE A 298 -7.20 4.61 5.64
C PHE A 298 -5.93 5.42 5.90
N GLU A 299 -5.78 6.02 7.08
CA GLU A 299 -4.57 6.76 7.45
C GLU A 299 -3.35 5.85 7.52
N TRP A 300 -3.50 4.64 8.08
CA TRP A 300 -2.48 3.61 8.09
C TRP A 300 -2.02 3.27 6.67
N LEU A 301 -2.97 3.03 5.74
CA LEU A 301 -2.63 2.78 4.34
C LEU A 301 -1.93 3.97 3.68
N HIS A 302 -2.37 5.18 3.97
CA HIS A 302 -1.74 6.37 3.40
C HIS A 302 -0.28 6.49 3.87
N LYS A 303 -0.01 6.17 5.15
CA LYS A 303 1.37 6.09 5.66
C LYS A 303 2.18 4.99 4.97
N ILE A 304 1.59 3.81 4.75
CA ILE A 304 2.24 2.74 3.98
C ILE A 304 2.55 3.21 2.57
N HIS A 305 1.61 3.85 1.87
CA HIS A 305 1.85 4.38 0.53
C HIS A 305 3.05 5.33 0.51
N ILE A 306 3.03 6.34 1.39
CA ILE A 306 4.10 7.34 1.48
C ILE A 306 5.46 6.68 1.66
N GLN A 307 5.53 5.70 2.55
CA GLN A 307 6.78 5.05 2.92
C GLN A 307 7.21 4.02 1.89
N LEU A 308 6.29 3.27 1.30
CA LEU A 308 6.56 2.36 0.19
C LEU A 308 7.16 3.12 -1.00
N TYR A 309 6.57 4.26 -1.35
CA TYR A 309 7.09 5.11 -2.43
C TYR A 309 8.50 5.61 -2.08
N LYS A 310 8.71 6.12 -0.87
CA LYS A 310 10.03 6.58 -0.40
C LYS A 310 11.11 5.48 -0.39
N ASP A 311 10.73 4.28 0.02
CA ASP A 311 11.66 3.20 0.34
C ASP A 311 11.93 2.24 -0.82
N PHE A 312 11.07 2.21 -1.85
CA PHE A 312 11.20 1.28 -2.99
C PHE A 312 11.11 1.91 -4.38
N SER A 313 10.70 3.18 -4.53
CA SER A 313 10.37 3.74 -5.86
C SER A 313 11.57 3.81 -6.81
N TRP A 314 11.40 3.22 -7.99
CA TRP A 314 12.31 3.36 -9.13
C TRP A 314 12.43 4.81 -9.59
N ASP A 315 11.32 5.57 -9.63
CA ASP A 315 11.35 6.97 -10.07
C ASP A 315 12.20 7.83 -9.13
N LEU A 316 12.06 7.62 -7.82
CA LEU A 316 12.90 8.33 -6.84
C LEU A 316 14.37 7.93 -6.96
N LEU A 317 14.65 6.64 -7.17
CA LEU A 317 16.03 6.17 -7.32
C LEU A 317 16.67 6.72 -8.59
N ARG A 318 15.92 6.80 -9.70
CA ARG A 318 16.37 7.41 -10.95
C ARG A 318 16.73 8.87 -10.77
N GLU A 319 15.86 9.65 -10.11
CA GLU A 319 16.13 11.05 -9.80
C GLU A 319 17.34 11.20 -8.88
N TYR A 320 17.44 10.35 -7.84
CA TYR A 320 18.58 10.34 -6.93
C TYR A 320 19.91 10.14 -7.67
N TYR A 321 19.97 9.20 -8.61
CA TYR A 321 21.20 8.97 -9.36
C TYR A 321 21.50 10.02 -10.43
N SER A 322 20.47 10.66 -10.98
CA SER A 322 20.60 11.66 -12.05
C SER A 322 20.95 13.05 -11.52
N PHE A 323 20.34 13.46 -10.41
CA PHE A 323 20.42 14.83 -9.91
C PHE A 323 20.71 14.93 -8.40
N GLY A 324 20.85 13.80 -7.70
CA GLY A 324 21.18 13.74 -6.28
C GLY A 324 19.96 13.77 -5.35
N TYR A 325 20.23 13.76 -4.04
CA TYR A 325 19.23 13.64 -2.99
C TYR A 325 18.17 14.75 -3.02
N HIS A 326 18.57 16.02 -3.16
CA HIS A 326 17.62 17.13 -3.12
C HIS A 326 16.56 17.07 -4.21
N ALA A 327 16.92 16.66 -5.43
CA ALA A 327 15.98 16.48 -6.53
C ALA A 327 15.00 15.33 -6.25
N SER A 328 15.49 14.20 -5.74
CA SER A 328 14.62 13.08 -5.34
C SER A 328 13.64 13.45 -4.22
N LEU A 329 14.08 14.28 -3.27
CA LEU A 329 13.24 14.77 -2.18
C LEU A 329 12.17 15.74 -2.69
N GLN A 330 12.52 16.58 -3.68
CA GLN A 330 11.55 17.45 -4.34
C GLN A 330 10.50 16.64 -5.09
N LEU A 331 10.89 15.64 -5.90
CA LEU A 331 9.94 14.77 -6.59
C LEU A 331 9.01 14.05 -5.60
N TYR A 332 9.56 13.55 -4.49
CA TYR A 332 8.78 12.96 -3.41
C TYR A 332 7.73 13.93 -2.83
N ARG A 333 8.12 15.18 -2.56
CA ARG A 333 7.21 16.22 -2.05
C ARG A 333 6.13 16.56 -3.08
N GLU A 334 6.49 16.72 -4.35
CA GLU A 334 5.56 17.03 -5.43
C GLU A 334 4.54 15.91 -5.66
N HIS A 335 4.96 14.64 -5.60
CA HIS A 335 4.09 13.48 -5.73
C HIS A 335 2.93 13.56 -4.73
N PHE A 336 3.22 13.83 -3.46
CA PHE A 336 2.22 13.88 -2.40
C PHE A 336 1.51 15.23 -2.23
N ALA A 337 2.09 16.33 -2.72
CA ALA A 337 1.39 17.62 -2.82
C ALA A 337 0.20 17.50 -3.78
N LYS A 338 0.41 16.91 -4.96
CA LYS A 338 -0.65 16.64 -5.94
C LYS A 338 -1.73 15.70 -5.39
N THR A 339 -1.34 14.70 -4.59
CA THR A 339 -2.32 13.80 -3.94
C THR A 339 -3.15 14.49 -2.86
N ARG A 340 -2.67 15.59 -2.27
CA ARG A 340 -3.43 16.40 -1.30
C ARG A 340 -4.40 17.36 -1.99
N GLU A 341 -4.01 18.01 -3.07
CA GLU A 341 -4.88 18.93 -3.83
C GLU A 341 -6.06 18.22 -4.49
N SER A 342 -5.87 16.97 -4.92
CA SER A 342 -6.96 16.09 -5.39
C SER A 342 -8.02 15.76 -4.31
N LYS A 343 -7.77 16.03 -3.01
CA LYS A 343 -8.73 15.79 -1.92
C LYS A 343 -9.59 17.01 -1.58
N THR A 344 -9.25 18.18 -2.11
CA THR A 344 -9.94 19.46 -1.82
C THR A 344 -10.91 19.92 -2.89
N ASN A 345 -10.95 19.22 -4.03
CA ASN A 345 -12.00 19.31 -5.04
C ASN A 345 -12.94 18.09 -4.91
#